data_AF-A0A7V6RKU1-F1
#
_entry.id   AF-A0A7V6RKU1-F1
#
_cell.length_a   1.000
_cell.length_b   1.000
_cell.length_c   1.000
_cell.angle_alpha   90.00
_cell.angle_beta   90.00
_cell.angle_gamma   90.00
#
_symmetry.space_group_name_H-M   'P 1'
#
loop_
_entity.id
_entity.type
_entity.pdbx_description
1 polymer ?
#
loop_
_entity_poly.entity_id
_entity_poly.type
_entity_poly.pdbx_seq_one_letter_code
_entity_poly.pdbx_strand_id
1 'polypeptide(L)'
;MVEQAVLTKCIEEYKQLEDAERETIRAFLQGSRKQPAFSGQAGPIFFRLADQITALLIDAKGDRSRIEERLQEAGMETEDINLFYPFCHGAATQYLDAMVVNRLKKNNLRQACGFIINRVLLYKDFEHTPFEQFQKLTGLNDPVEAQRVFSFLTVSYTTVLSREMSPQALETKLTLDFGVDRDLVKDIIKPLEDNLSELHMAHISRQLDKIVATLTNE
;
A
#
# COMPACT_ATOMS: atom_id res chain seq x y z
N MET A 1 5.78 -5.39 -16.78
CA MET A 1 5.92 -4.50 -17.95
C MET A 1 4.58 -4.38 -18.66
N VAL A 2 3.85 -3.31 -18.37
CA VAL A 2 2.62 -2.93 -19.06
C VAL A 2 2.93 -2.65 -20.53
N GLU A 3 2.31 -3.42 -21.42
CA GLU A 3 2.43 -3.22 -22.86
C GLU A 3 1.75 -1.93 -23.29
N GLN A 4 2.46 -1.09 -24.04
CA GLN A 4 1.94 0.21 -24.50
C GLN A 4 0.63 0.08 -25.29
N ALA A 5 0.49 -1.00 -26.08
CA ALA A 5 -0.72 -1.29 -26.85
C ALA A 5 -1.96 -1.52 -25.95
N VAL A 6 -1.78 -2.24 -24.83
CA VAL A 6 -2.88 -2.51 -23.88
C VAL A 6 -3.31 -1.23 -23.17
N LEU A 7 -2.35 -0.41 -22.75
CA LEU A 7 -2.62 0.88 -22.12
C LEU A 7 -3.35 1.84 -23.07
N THR A 8 -2.88 1.95 -24.31
CA THR A 8 -3.49 2.77 -25.37
C THR A 8 -4.94 2.35 -25.61
N LYS A 9 -5.19 1.05 -25.74
CA LYS A 9 -6.56 0.52 -25.92
C LYS A 9 -7.49 0.88 -24.75
N CYS A 10 -7.02 0.76 -23.50
CA CYS A 10 -7.85 1.10 -22.34
C CYS A 10 -8.19 2.60 -22.29
N ILE A 11 -7.26 3.47 -22.69
CA ILE A 11 -7.48 4.91 -22.78
C ILE A 11 -8.45 5.24 -23.92
N GLU A 12 -8.34 4.58 -25.08
CA GLU A 12 -9.29 4.74 -26.18
C GLU A 12 -10.71 4.34 -25.77
N GLU A 13 -10.87 3.20 -25.08
CA GLU A 13 -12.16 2.77 -24.55
C GLU A 13 -12.74 3.78 -23.55
N TYR A 14 -11.90 4.32 -22.65
CA TYR A 14 -12.31 5.39 -21.73
C TYR A 14 -12.76 6.66 -22.47
N LYS A 15 -12.08 7.03 -23.56
CA LYS A 15 -12.44 8.19 -24.38
C LYS A 15 -13.73 8.01 -25.18
N GLN A 16 -14.15 6.77 -25.42
CA GLN A 16 -15.40 6.44 -26.12
C GLN A 16 -16.63 6.45 -25.20
N LEU A 17 -16.44 6.55 -23.88
CA LEU A 17 -17.55 6.71 -22.93
C LEU A 17 -18.31 8.00 -23.17
N GLU A 18 -19.60 7.99 -22.82
CA GLU A 18 -20.42 9.21 -22.85
C GLU A 18 -19.89 10.24 -21.84
N ASP A 19 -20.08 11.53 -22.12
CA ASP A 19 -19.60 12.61 -21.25
C ASP A 19 -20.12 12.49 -19.80
N ALA A 20 -21.39 12.09 -19.64
CA ALA A 20 -21.99 11.87 -18.32
C ALA A 20 -21.33 10.71 -17.53
N GLU A 21 -20.86 9.68 -18.23
CA GLU A 21 -20.16 8.54 -17.64
C GLU A 21 -18.74 8.93 -17.22
N ARG A 22 -18.02 9.68 -18.08
CA ARG A 22 -16.70 10.23 -17.75
C ARG A 22 -16.77 11.20 -16.57
N GLU A 23 -17.77 12.07 -16.54
CA GLU A 23 -17.97 13.00 -15.43
C GLU A 23 -18.28 12.28 -14.12
N THR A 24 -19.05 11.18 -14.19
CA THR A 24 -19.28 10.32 -13.03
C THR A 24 -17.99 9.69 -12.49
N ILE A 25 -17.10 9.24 -13.38
CA ILE A 25 -15.76 8.74 -13.02
C ILE A 25 -14.91 9.85 -12.39
N ARG A 26 -14.84 11.04 -13.02
CA ARG A 26 -14.07 12.18 -12.53
C ARG A 26 -14.55 12.62 -11.14
N ALA A 27 -15.85 12.76 -10.93
CA ALA A 27 -16.44 13.11 -9.65
C ALA A 27 -16.14 12.05 -8.55
N PHE A 28 -16.08 10.77 -8.92
CA PHE A 28 -15.65 9.71 -8.01
C PHE A 28 -14.18 9.84 -7.62
N LEU A 29 -13.29 10.03 -8.61
CA LEU A 29 -11.85 10.21 -8.39
C LEU A 29 -11.52 11.45 -7.54
N GLN A 30 -12.33 12.52 -7.65
CA GLN A 30 -12.22 13.73 -6.82
C GLN A 30 -12.74 13.54 -5.38
N GLY A 31 -13.29 12.38 -5.04
CA GLY A 31 -13.86 12.11 -3.72
C GLY A 31 -15.21 12.79 -3.48
N SER A 32 -15.83 13.40 -4.51
CA SER A 32 -17.17 13.99 -4.42
C SER A 32 -18.28 12.95 -4.30
N ARG A 33 -17.98 11.67 -4.54
CA ARG A 33 -18.88 10.53 -4.32
C ARG A 33 -18.19 9.40 -3.55
N LYS A 34 -18.84 8.89 -2.49
CA LYS A 34 -18.33 7.75 -1.71
C LYS A 34 -18.40 6.41 -2.47
N GLN A 35 -19.38 6.27 -3.35
CA GLN A 35 -19.49 5.13 -4.25
C GLN A 35 -19.89 5.61 -5.65
N PRO A 36 -19.24 5.13 -6.71
CA PRO A 36 -19.60 5.49 -8.06
C PRO A 36 -20.85 4.72 -8.50
N ALA A 37 -21.86 5.44 -8.98
CA ALA A 37 -23.00 4.85 -9.67
C ALA A 37 -22.66 4.73 -11.17
N PHE A 38 -21.82 3.76 -11.51
CA PHE A 38 -21.48 3.50 -12.91
C PHE A 38 -22.67 2.89 -13.65
N SER A 39 -22.99 3.42 -14.83
CA SER A 39 -23.92 2.82 -15.79
C SER A 39 -23.17 2.00 -16.84
N GLY A 40 -23.86 1.02 -17.44
CA GLY A 40 -23.40 0.34 -18.65
C GLY A 40 -21.97 -0.21 -18.56
N GLN A 41 -21.11 0.23 -19.50
CA GLN A 41 -19.71 -0.22 -19.63
C GLN A 41 -18.72 0.65 -18.84
N ALA A 42 -19.16 1.77 -18.24
CA ALA A 42 -18.27 2.73 -17.58
C ALA A 42 -17.47 2.10 -16.42
N GLY A 43 -18.11 1.27 -15.60
CA GLY A 43 -17.46 0.58 -14.48
C GLY A 43 -16.35 -0.37 -14.93
N PRO A 44 -16.63 -1.36 -15.80
CA PRO A 44 -15.62 -2.25 -16.35
C PRO A 44 -14.45 -1.54 -17.04
N ILE A 45 -14.72 -0.47 -17.79
CA ILE A 45 -13.68 0.33 -18.46
C ILE A 45 -12.82 1.07 -17.41
N PHE A 46 -13.46 1.70 -16.42
CA PHE A 46 -12.77 2.37 -15.32
C PHE A 46 -11.81 1.44 -14.58
N PHE A 47 -12.28 0.28 -14.12
CA PHE A 47 -11.45 -0.66 -13.36
C PHE A 47 -10.27 -1.17 -14.19
N ARG A 48 -10.51 -1.52 -15.46
CA ARG A 48 -9.44 -1.98 -16.35
C ARG A 48 -8.38 -0.90 -16.56
N LEU A 49 -8.79 0.35 -16.78
CA LEU A 49 -7.86 1.47 -16.91
C LEU A 49 -7.08 1.70 -15.61
N ALA A 50 -7.76 1.74 -14.46
CA ALA A 50 -7.13 1.91 -13.16
C ALA A 50 -6.11 0.79 -12.86
N ASP A 51 -6.41 -0.45 -13.22
CA ASP A 51 -5.49 -1.58 -13.08
C ASP A 51 -4.25 -1.42 -13.96
N GLN A 52 -4.41 -0.99 -15.22
CA GLN A 52 -3.26 -0.72 -16.11
C GLN A 52 -2.40 0.43 -15.60
N ILE A 53 -3.00 1.51 -15.09
CA ILE A 53 -2.27 2.65 -14.51
C ILE A 53 -1.56 2.21 -13.23
N THR A 54 -2.18 1.39 -12.39
CA THR A 54 -1.59 0.84 -11.16
C THR A 54 -0.40 -0.06 -11.49
N ALA A 55 -0.53 -0.94 -12.48
CA ALA A 55 0.56 -1.78 -12.95
C ALA A 55 1.72 -0.94 -13.52
N LEU A 56 1.40 0.14 -14.26
CA LEU A 56 2.38 1.08 -14.78
C LEU A 56 3.12 1.80 -13.63
N LEU A 57 2.40 2.24 -12.60
CA LEU A 57 2.98 2.83 -11.38
C LEU A 57 4.01 1.90 -10.73
N ILE A 58 3.67 0.62 -10.59
CA ILE A 58 4.55 -0.40 -10.01
C ILE A 58 5.80 -0.60 -10.90
N ASP A 59 5.61 -0.79 -12.20
CA ASP A 59 6.71 -0.97 -13.16
C ASP A 59 7.66 0.25 -13.21
N ALA A 60 7.11 1.46 -13.13
CA ALA A 60 7.85 2.72 -13.10
C ALA A 60 8.40 3.06 -11.71
N LYS A 61 8.19 2.21 -10.69
CA LYS A 61 8.62 2.42 -9.30
C LYS A 61 8.09 3.72 -8.68
N GLY A 62 6.92 4.17 -9.11
CA GLY A 62 6.30 5.41 -8.66
C GLY A 62 6.92 6.69 -9.24
N ASP A 63 7.75 6.60 -10.28
CA ASP A 63 8.28 7.78 -10.98
C ASP A 63 7.15 8.50 -11.74
N ARG A 64 6.65 9.57 -11.12
CA ARG A 64 5.52 10.35 -11.63
C ARG A 64 5.78 10.87 -13.04
N SER A 65 6.95 11.43 -13.33
CA SER A 65 7.24 12.03 -14.64
C SER A 65 7.19 10.97 -15.74
N ARG A 66 7.75 9.79 -15.46
CA ARG A 66 7.71 8.66 -16.40
C ARG A 66 6.31 8.11 -16.61
N ILE A 67 5.48 8.11 -15.57
CA ILE A 67 4.08 7.66 -15.67
C ILE A 67 3.27 8.66 -16.49
N GLU A 68 3.40 9.96 -16.20
CA GLU A 68 2.73 11.03 -16.95
C GLU A 68 3.10 10.98 -18.44
N GLU A 69 4.39 10.85 -18.76
CA GLU A 69 4.87 10.70 -20.14
C GLU A 69 4.20 9.52 -20.84
N ARG A 70 4.22 8.32 -20.24
CA ARG A 70 3.62 7.12 -20.87
C ARG A 70 2.12 7.20 -21.04
N LEU A 71 1.41 7.85 -20.11
CA LEU A 71 -0.04 8.07 -20.21
C LEU A 71 -0.37 9.08 -21.30
N GLN A 72 0.41 10.17 -21.42
CA GLN A 72 0.27 11.15 -22.49
C GLN A 72 0.58 10.56 -23.86
N GLU A 73 1.63 9.74 -23.99
CA GLU A 73 1.94 9.00 -25.21
C GLU A 73 0.83 8.03 -25.62
N ALA A 74 0.15 7.42 -24.64
CA ALA A 74 -1.03 6.59 -24.86
C ALA A 74 -2.31 7.41 -25.11
N GLY A 75 -2.20 8.74 -25.13
CA GLY A 75 -3.25 9.68 -25.49
C GLY A 75 -4.07 10.20 -24.32
N MET A 76 -3.75 9.90 -23.06
CA MET A 76 -4.53 10.39 -21.92
C MET A 76 -4.34 11.90 -21.71
N GLU A 77 -5.44 12.60 -21.39
CA GLU A 77 -5.40 14.05 -21.14
C GLU A 77 -4.81 14.34 -19.75
N THR A 78 -4.07 15.45 -19.62
CA THR A 78 -3.42 15.85 -18.36
C THR A 78 -4.40 15.97 -17.19
N GLU A 79 -5.63 16.44 -17.45
CA GLU A 79 -6.66 16.53 -16.41
C GLU A 79 -7.03 15.14 -15.85
N ASP A 80 -7.27 14.17 -16.73
CA ASP A 80 -7.59 12.81 -16.32
C ASP A 80 -6.39 12.13 -15.65
N ILE A 81 -5.17 12.37 -16.12
CA ILE A 81 -3.96 11.86 -15.46
C ILE A 81 -3.88 12.36 -14.01
N ASN A 82 -4.14 13.65 -13.78
CA ASN A 82 -4.13 14.24 -12.44
C ASN A 82 -5.21 13.66 -11.51
N LEU A 83 -6.29 13.12 -12.06
CA LEU A 83 -7.36 12.46 -11.30
C LEU A 83 -7.06 10.97 -11.04
N PHE A 84 -6.60 10.24 -12.05
CA PHE A 84 -6.30 8.81 -11.91
C PHE A 84 -5.03 8.55 -11.11
N TYR A 85 -4.01 9.43 -11.21
CA TYR A 85 -2.72 9.20 -10.57
C TYR A 85 -2.84 9.03 -9.04
N PRO A 86 -3.47 9.95 -8.28
CA PRO A 86 -3.57 9.79 -6.82
C PRO A 86 -4.35 8.53 -6.42
N PHE A 87 -5.43 8.22 -7.15
CA PHE A 87 -6.24 7.02 -6.91
C PHE A 87 -5.44 5.73 -7.11
N CYS A 88 -4.79 5.60 -8.28
CA CYS A 88 -4.00 4.41 -8.62
C CYS A 88 -2.73 4.31 -7.77
N HIS A 89 -2.13 5.45 -7.40
CA HIS A 89 -0.98 5.47 -6.49
C HIS A 89 -1.37 4.92 -5.11
N GLY A 90 -2.58 5.24 -4.62
CA GLY A 90 -3.12 4.64 -3.40
C GLY A 90 -3.17 3.11 -3.47
N ALA A 91 -3.68 2.56 -4.58
CA ALA A 91 -3.70 1.12 -4.82
C ALA A 91 -2.29 0.50 -4.95
N ALA A 92 -1.35 1.22 -5.57
CA ALA A 92 0.03 0.79 -5.76
C ALA A 92 0.90 0.90 -4.50
N THR A 93 0.47 1.64 -3.47
CA THR A 93 1.34 2.05 -2.35
C THR A 93 2.00 0.87 -1.65
N GLN A 94 1.26 -0.20 -1.33
CA GLN A 94 1.84 -1.37 -0.66
C GLN A 94 2.92 -2.06 -1.50
N TYR A 95 2.76 -2.13 -2.82
CA TYR A 95 3.76 -2.67 -3.73
C TYR A 95 5.00 -1.80 -3.75
N LEU A 96 4.81 -0.49 -3.91
CA LEU A 96 5.93 0.45 -3.93
C LEU A 96 6.69 0.42 -2.59
N ASP A 97 5.99 0.27 -1.46
CA ASP A 97 6.59 0.18 -0.13
C ASP A 97 7.39 -1.11 0.05
N ALA A 98 6.86 -2.24 -0.46
CA ALA A 98 7.58 -3.50 -0.50
C ALA A 98 8.91 -3.38 -1.29
N MET A 99 8.95 -2.58 -2.35
CA MET A 99 10.20 -2.30 -3.07
C MET A 99 11.24 -1.56 -2.22
N VAL A 100 10.81 -0.73 -1.26
CA VAL A 100 11.72 -0.11 -0.30
C VAL A 100 12.25 -1.17 0.66
N VAL A 101 11.37 -2.02 1.20
CA VAL A 101 11.75 -3.13 2.08
C VAL A 101 12.75 -4.07 1.40
N ASN A 102 12.54 -4.39 0.12
CA ASN A 102 13.39 -5.29 -0.64
C ASN A 102 14.82 -4.73 -0.89
N ARG A 103 15.02 -3.42 -0.71
CA ARG A 103 16.35 -2.77 -0.80
C ARG A 103 17.11 -2.74 0.52
N LEU A 104 16.47 -3.09 1.64
CA LEU A 104 17.11 -3.07 2.95
C LEU A 104 18.16 -4.17 3.06
N LYS A 105 19.25 -3.86 3.76
CA LYS A 105 20.17 -4.91 4.22
C LYS A 105 19.46 -5.81 5.22
N LYS A 106 19.74 -7.10 5.15
CA LYS A 106 19.16 -8.14 6.02
C LYS A 106 19.16 -7.77 7.51
N ASN A 107 20.29 -7.27 8.01
CA ASN A 107 20.40 -6.87 9.42
C ASN A 107 19.51 -5.68 9.77
N ASN A 108 19.43 -4.68 8.89
CA ASN A 108 18.57 -3.52 9.06
C ASN A 108 17.08 -3.90 9.04
N LEU A 109 16.68 -4.82 8.16
CA LEU A 109 15.32 -5.36 8.14
C LEU A 109 14.97 -6.07 9.44
N ARG A 110 15.85 -6.92 9.97
CA ARG A 110 15.64 -7.59 11.26
C ARG A 110 15.49 -6.61 12.40
N GLN A 111 16.32 -5.56 12.44
CA GLN A 111 16.24 -4.50 13.43
C GLN A 111 14.91 -3.73 13.33
N ALA A 112 14.48 -3.39 12.11
CA ALA A 112 13.19 -2.75 11.87
C ALA A 112 12.02 -3.64 12.33
N CYS A 113 12.01 -4.92 11.96
CA CYS A 113 10.99 -5.89 12.39
C CYS A 113 10.95 -6.03 13.92
N GLY A 114 12.11 -6.18 14.55
CA GLY A 114 12.23 -6.25 16.00
C GLY A 114 11.76 -4.98 16.69
N PHE A 115 12.01 -3.81 16.11
CA PHE A 115 11.48 -2.55 16.62
C PHE A 115 9.96 -2.49 16.54
N ILE A 116 9.36 -2.84 15.40
CA ILE A 116 7.89 -2.86 15.25
C ILE A 116 7.26 -3.82 16.25
N ILE A 117 7.75 -5.06 16.37
CA ILE A 117 7.22 -6.05 17.30
C ILE A 117 7.30 -5.55 18.74
N ASN A 118 8.49 -5.15 19.19
CA ASN A 118 8.69 -4.82 20.60
C ASN A 118 8.12 -3.45 20.96
N ARG A 119 8.48 -2.41 20.22
CA ARG A 119 8.20 -1.02 20.59
C ARG A 119 6.83 -0.52 20.14
N VAL A 120 6.31 -1.07 19.02
CA VAL A 120 5.02 -0.66 18.47
C VAL A 120 3.91 -1.62 18.87
N LEU A 121 4.09 -2.93 18.68
CA LEU A 121 3.01 -3.91 18.80
C LEU A 121 2.86 -4.55 20.19
N LEU A 122 3.95 -4.73 20.94
CA LEU A 122 3.90 -5.21 22.31
C LEU A 122 3.77 -4.04 23.30
N TYR A 123 4.80 -3.19 23.42
CA TYR A 123 4.92 -2.25 24.54
C TYR A 123 4.38 -0.84 24.29
N LYS A 124 4.13 -0.44 23.03
CA LYS A 124 3.59 0.89 22.64
C LYS A 124 4.45 2.10 23.08
N ASP A 125 5.69 1.88 23.48
CA ASP A 125 6.61 2.94 23.91
C ASP A 125 7.21 3.72 22.73
N PHE A 126 6.87 3.35 21.49
CA PHE A 126 7.12 4.17 20.31
C PHE A 126 6.55 5.59 20.42
N GLU A 127 5.44 5.80 21.14
CA GLU A 127 4.88 7.14 21.39
C GLU A 127 5.85 8.09 22.11
N HIS A 128 6.87 7.53 22.76
CA HIS A 128 7.93 8.25 23.46
C HIS A 128 9.29 8.12 22.77
N THR A 129 9.33 7.53 21.58
CA THR A 129 10.56 7.27 20.83
C THR A 129 10.60 8.15 19.58
N PRO A 130 11.62 9.01 19.40
CA PRO A 130 11.79 9.79 18.18
C PRO A 130 11.88 8.90 16.93
N PHE A 131 11.20 9.27 15.85
CA PHE A 131 11.14 8.49 14.62
C PHE A 131 12.54 8.29 13.99
N GLU A 132 13.46 9.23 14.20
CA GLU A 132 14.85 9.14 13.75
C GLU A 132 15.57 7.91 14.33
N GLN A 133 15.14 7.38 15.48
CA GLN A 133 15.68 6.14 16.00
C GLN A 133 15.30 4.96 15.11
N PHE A 134 14.04 4.89 14.67
CA PHE A 134 13.60 3.88 13.71
C PHE A 134 14.32 4.03 12.37
N GLN A 135 14.45 5.27 11.86
CA GLN A 135 15.18 5.54 10.62
C GLN A 135 16.64 5.03 10.68
N LYS A 136 17.33 5.21 11.82
CA LYS A 136 18.70 4.68 11.97
C LYS A 136 18.75 3.15 11.86
N LEU A 137 17.72 2.44 12.33
CA LEU A 137 17.64 0.98 12.22
C LEU A 137 17.44 0.51 10.78
N THR A 138 16.70 1.25 9.96
CA THR A 138 16.53 0.92 8.54
C THR A 138 17.79 1.21 7.73
N GLY A 139 18.64 2.13 8.19
CA GLY A 139 19.84 2.55 7.47
C GLY A 139 19.53 3.40 6.23
N LEU A 140 18.30 3.94 6.14
CA LEU A 140 17.84 4.80 5.06
C LEU A 140 18.10 6.27 5.41
N ASN A 141 18.63 7.02 4.45
CA ASN A 141 18.86 8.46 4.63
C ASN A 141 17.60 9.28 4.42
N ASP A 142 16.66 8.79 3.60
CA ASP A 142 15.38 9.46 3.34
C ASP A 142 14.35 9.08 4.43
N PRO A 143 13.84 10.05 5.21
CA PRO A 143 12.80 9.78 6.21
C PRO A 143 11.50 9.27 5.58
N VAL A 144 11.19 9.64 4.34
CA VAL A 144 9.99 9.15 3.64
C VAL A 144 10.13 7.66 3.35
N GLU A 145 11.27 7.20 2.85
CA GLU A 145 11.50 5.77 2.65
C GLU A 145 11.46 4.99 3.97
N ALA A 146 12.03 5.54 5.05
CA ALA A 146 11.91 4.92 6.37
C ALA A 146 10.45 4.82 6.83
N GLN A 147 9.64 5.86 6.63
CA GLN A 147 8.23 5.84 6.98
C GLN A 147 7.46 4.78 6.18
N ARG A 148 7.82 4.55 4.92
CA ARG A 148 7.22 3.51 4.07
C ARG A 148 7.52 2.11 4.60
N VAL A 149 8.76 1.85 5.02
CA VAL A 149 9.12 0.60 5.71
C VAL A 149 8.32 0.43 7.00
N PHE A 150 8.23 1.49 7.81
CA PHE A 150 7.46 1.47 9.06
C PHE A 150 6.00 1.09 8.81
N SER A 151 5.34 1.81 7.90
CA SER A 151 3.93 1.60 7.55
C SER A 151 3.70 0.20 6.98
N PHE A 152 4.53 -0.24 6.04
CA PHE A 152 4.40 -1.56 5.42
C PHE A 152 4.48 -2.70 6.44
N LEU A 153 5.49 -2.69 7.31
CA LEU A 153 5.67 -3.74 8.33
C LEU A 153 4.54 -3.69 9.37
N THR A 154 4.16 -2.49 9.82
CA THR A 154 3.08 -2.31 10.80
C THR A 154 1.74 -2.81 10.27
N VAL A 155 1.38 -2.44 9.04
CA VAL A 155 0.14 -2.91 8.39
C VAL A 155 0.19 -4.43 8.21
N SER A 156 1.28 -4.97 7.66
CA SER A 156 1.45 -6.41 7.44
C SER A 156 1.24 -7.22 8.72
N TYR A 157 1.88 -6.82 9.82
CA TYR A 157 1.69 -7.50 11.10
C TYR A 157 0.30 -7.28 11.67
N THR A 158 -0.24 -6.06 11.61
CA THR A 158 -1.58 -5.77 12.14
C THR A 158 -2.66 -6.58 11.44
N THR A 159 -2.58 -6.80 10.13
CA THR A 159 -3.51 -7.67 9.38
C THR A 159 -3.47 -9.13 9.87
N VAL A 160 -2.30 -9.61 10.30
CA VAL A 160 -2.21 -10.94 10.93
C VAL A 160 -2.82 -10.91 12.33
N LEU A 161 -2.51 -9.89 13.13
CA LEU A 161 -3.02 -9.78 14.51
C LEU A 161 -4.53 -9.53 14.59
N SER A 162 -5.12 -8.88 13.58
CA SER A 162 -6.58 -8.73 13.43
C SER A 162 -7.25 -10.00 12.90
N ARG A 163 -6.47 -11.05 12.60
CA ARG A 163 -6.92 -12.33 12.03
C ARG A 163 -7.57 -12.21 10.65
N GLU A 164 -7.30 -11.14 9.93
CA GLU A 164 -7.66 -11.00 8.51
C GLU A 164 -6.80 -11.93 7.64
N MET A 165 -5.61 -12.31 8.13
CA MET A 165 -4.64 -13.14 7.40
C MET A 165 -3.85 -14.04 8.36
N SER A 166 -3.45 -15.24 7.93
CA SER A 166 -2.48 -16.07 8.67
C SER A 166 -1.04 -15.68 8.33
N PRO A 167 -0.04 -16.02 9.18
CA PRO A 167 1.37 -15.82 8.83
C PRO A 167 1.77 -16.44 7.48
N GLN A 168 1.25 -17.63 7.15
CA GLN A 168 1.53 -18.33 5.88
C GLN A 168 0.90 -17.61 4.68
N ALA A 169 -0.30 -17.05 4.85
CA ALA A 169 -0.92 -16.24 3.82
C ALA A 169 -0.15 -14.93 3.60
N LEU A 170 0.38 -14.31 4.68
CA LEU A 170 1.26 -13.15 4.57
C LEU A 170 2.58 -13.50 3.88
N GLU A 171 3.21 -14.62 4.20
CA GLU A 171 4.42 -15.11 3.53
C GLU A 171 4.20 -15.25 2.02
N THR A 172 3.07 -15.86 1.64
CA THR A 172 2.66 -16.03 0.24
C THR A 172 2.48 -14.67 -0.44
N LYS A 173 1.76 -13.74 0.20
CA LYS A 173 1.51 -12.40 -0.33
C LYS A 173 2.80 -11.58 -0.49
N LEU A 174 3.69 -11.62 0.50
CA LEU A 174 5.00 -10.94 0.44
C LEU A 174 5.83 -11.46 -0.74
N THR A 175 5.80 -12.78 -0.99
CA THR A 175 6.62 -13.41 -2.03
C THR A 175 6.01 -13.26 -3.42
N LEU A 176 4.74 -13.59 -3.58
CA LEU A 176 4.08 -13.70 -4.89
C LEU A 176 3.51 -12.36 -5.37
N ASP A 177 2.84 -11.63 -4.49
CA ASP A 177 2.14 -10.40 -4.88
C ASP A 177 3.09 -9.20 -4.81
N PHE A 178 3.84 -9.08 -3.70
CA PHE A 178 4.73 -7.93 -3.47
C PHE A 178 6.15 -8.13 -3.99
N GLY A 179 6.53 -9.35 -4.39
CA GLY A 179 7.85 -9.65 -4.96
C GLY A 179 9.02 -9.43 -4.01
N VAL A 180 8.81 -9.56 -2.70
CA VAL A 180 9.87 -9.47 -1.68
C VAL A 180 10.75 -10.72 -1.77
N ASP A 181 12.07 -10.54 -1.70
CA ASP A 181 13.04 -11.63 -1.74
C ASP A 181 12.76 -12.64 -0.61
N ARG A 182 12.72 -13.94 -0.95
CA ARG A 182 12.37 -15.02 -0.01
C ARG A 182 13.25 -15.05 1.23
N ASP A 183 14.52 -14.65 1.12
CA ASP A 183 15.42 -14.60 2.28
C ASP A 183 15.09 -13.44 3.22
N LEU A 184 14.55 -12.34 2.69
CA LEU A 184 14.03 -11.22 3.48
C LEU A 184 12.65 -11.53 4.06
N VAL A 185 11.78 -12.23 3.32
CA VAL A 185 10.46 -12.67 3.81
C VAL A 185 10.60 -13.47 5.11
N LYS A 186 11.58 -14.38 5.19
CA LYS A 186 11.84 -15.14 6.42
C LYS A 186 12.16 -14.25 7.62
N ASP A 187 12.88 -13.15 7.41
CA ASP A 187 13.22 -12.21 8.49
C ASP A 187 12.03 -11.33 8.91
N ILE A 188 11.00 -11.23 8.08
CA ILE A 188 9.72 -10.57 8.42
C ILE A 188 8.81 -11.57 9.16
N ILE A 189 8.65 -12.78 8.63
CA ILE A 189 7.68 -13.77 9.13
C ILE A 189 8.14 -14.41 10.43
N LYS A 190 9.41 -14.82 10.54
CA LYS A 190 9.87 -15.58 11.71
C LYS A 190 9.67 -14.83 13.03
N PRO A 191 10.05 -13.54 13.16
CA PRO A 191 9.80 -12.81 14.41
C PRO A 191 8.31 -12.70 14.76
N LEU A 192 7.44 -12.59 13.77
CA LEU A 192 5.98 -12.57 13.96
C LEU A 192 5.49 -13.92 14.51
N GLU A 193 5.93 -15.04 13.92
CA GLU A 193 5.56 -16.38 14.37
C GLU A 193 6.09 -16.68 15.77
N ASP A 194 7.34 -16.33 16.05
CA ASP A 194 8.01 -16.55 17.34
C ASP A 194 7.32 -15.81 18.50
N ASN A 195 6.51 -14.77 18.22
CA ASN A 195 5.84 -13.92 19.22
C ASN A 195 4.31 -13.85 19.02
N LEU A 196 3.73 -14.76 18.24
CA LEU A 196 2.35 -14.61 17.73
C LEU A 196 1.31 -14.55 18.86
N SER A 197 1.49 -15.35 19.91
CA SER A 197 0.56 -15.42 21.04
C SER A 197 0.55 -14.11 21.83
N GLU A 198 1.73 -13.61 22.18
CA GLU A 198 1.94 -12.36 22.91
C GLU A 198 1.41 -11.18 22.12
N LEU A 199 1.67 -11.14 20.81
CA LEU A 199 1.20 -10.09 19.92
C LEU A 199 -0.33 -10.08 19.78
N HIS A 200 -0.96 -11.25 19.68
CA HIS A 200 -2.43 -11.33 19.69
C HIS A 200 -3.03 -10.81 21.00
N MET A 201 -2.45 -11.21 22.14
CA MET A 201 -2.92 -10.74 23.45
C MET A 201 -2.75 -9.23 23.60
N ALA A 202 -1.62 -8.68 23.20
CA ALA A 202 -1.38 -7.23 23.19
C ALA A 202 -2.37 -6.50 22.27
N HIS A 203 -2.64 -7.03 21.07
CA HIS A 203 -3.60 -6.45 20.15
C HIS A 203 -5.02 -6.45 20.74
N ILE A 204 -5.49 -7.57 21.29
CA ILE A 204 -6.82 -7.68 21.91
C ILE A 204 -6.95 -6.73 23.09
N SER A 205 -5.95 -6.69 23.98
CA SER A 205 -5.94 -5.77 25.14
C SER A 205 -6.14 -4.33 24.69
N ARG A 206 -5.45 -3.91 23.62
CA ARG A 206 -5.58 -2.54 23.09
C ARG A 206 -6.96 -2.26 22.49
N GLN A 207 -7.57 -3.24 21.82
CA GLN A 207 -8.94 -3.07 21.31
C GLN A 207 -9.93 -2.92 22.47
N LEU A 208 -9.76 -3.70 23.54
CA LEU A 208 -10.56 -3.58 24.75
C LEU A 208 -10.37 -2.21 25.42
N ASP A 209 -9.13 -1.73 25.57
CA ASP A 209 -8.84 -0.42 26.16
C ASP A 209 -9.51 0.72 25.38
N LYS A 210 -9.51 0.64 24.03
CA LYS A 210 -10.18 1.62 23.16
C LYS A 210 -11.71 1.59 23.32
N ILE A 211 -12.30 0.40 23.41
CA ILE A 211 -13.74 0.23 23.65
C ILE A 211 -14.09 0.82 25.02
N VAL A 212 -13.35 0.48 26.07
CA VAL A 212 -13.56 1.00 27.42
C VAL A 212 -13.44 2.53 27.41
N ALA A 213 -12.39 3.10 26.83
CA ALA A 213 -12.19 4.54 26.76
C ALA A 213 -13.32 5.27 26.00
N THR A 214 -13.91 4.62 25.00
CA THR A 214 -15.06 5.16 24.26
C THR A 214 -16.31 5.15 25.14
N LEU A 215 -16.57 4.04 25.84
CA LEU A 215 -17.73 3.88 26.72
C LEU A 215 -17.65 4.73 28.01
N THR A 216 -16.46 5.13 28.47
CA THR A 216 -16.29 5.96 29.67
C THR A 216 -16.20 7.46 29.38
N ASN A 217 -16.06 7.85 28.12
CA ASN A 217 -16.07 9.25 27.68
C ASN A 217 -17.43 9.67 27.07
N GLU A 218 -18.44 8.78 27.14
CA GLU A 218 -19.87 9.06 26.97
C GLU A 218 -20.55 9.15 28.35
#